data_AF-A0A0R2NWW0-F1
#
_entry.id   AF-A0A0R2NWW0-F1
#
_cell.length_a   1.000
_cell.length_b   1.000
_cell.length_c   1.000
_cell.angle_alpha   90.00
_cell.angle_beta   90.00
_cell.angle_gamma   90.00
#
_symmetry.space_group_name_H-M   'P 1'
#
loop_
_entity.id
_entity.type
_entity.pdbx_description
1 polymer ?
#
loop_
_entity_poly.entity_id
_entity_poly.type
_entity_poly.pdbx_seq_one_letter_code
_entity_poly.pdbx_strand_id
1 'polypeptide(L)' 'MTIKLRCSDYGYECDLVLDEELTIGLIKKLRDHFEEEHGLDYTIEAVTQMITNRGHSLESIKK' A
#
# COMPACT_ATOMS: atom_id res chain seq x y z
N MET A 1 5.27 -7.46 11.07
CA MET A 1 5.47 -8.36 9.91
C MET A 1 5.85 -7.45 8.75
N THR A 2 7.05 -7.58 8.20
CA THR A 2 7.50 -6.77 7.05
C THR A 2 6.81 -7.26 5.80
N ILE A 3 6.22 -6.34 5.04
CA ILE A 3 5.57 -6.65 3.78
C ILE A 3 6.27 -5.89 2.66
N LYS A 4 6.27 -6.50 1.48
CA LYS A 4 6.84 -5.90 0.28
C LYS A 4 5.72 -5.55 -0.69
N LEU A 5 5.35 -4.27 -0.72
CA LEU A 5 4.36 -3.74 -1.66
C LEU A 5 5.06 -3.18 -2.88
N ARG A 6 4.55 -3.47 -4.07
CA ARG A 6 5.06 -2.91 -5.33
C ARG A 6 3.90 -2.39 -6.15
N CYS A 7 3.99 -1.18 -6.69
CA CYS A 7 2.92 -0.64 -7.54
C CYS A 7 2.64 -1.53 -8.76
N SER A 8 3.68 -2.14 -9.35
CA SER A 8 3.54 -3.09 -10.46
C SER A 8 2.74 -4.34 -10.09
N ASP A 9 2.76 -4.73 -8.82
CA ASP A 9 1.91 -5.82 -8.33
C ASP A 9 0.44 -5.44 -8.54
N TYR A 10 0.06 -4.20 -8.23
CA TYR A 10 -1.29 -3.67 -8.39
C TYR A 10 -1.67 -3.27 -9.83
N GLY A 11 -0.81 -3.53 -10.81
CA GLY A 11 -1.07 -3.22 -12.23
C GLY A 11 -0.72 -1.79 -12.64
N TYR A 12 0.03 -1.06 -11.80
CA TYR A 12 0.53 0.26 -12.14
C TYR A 12 1.94 0.18 -12.71
N GLU A 13 2.23 0.90 -13.78
CA GLU A 13 3.57 1.03 -14.35
C GLU A 13 4.44 1.97 -13.50
N CYS A 14 4.71 1.57 -12.25
CA CYS A 14 5.56 2.32 -11.33
C CYS A 14 6.53 1.40 -10.59
N ASP A 15 7.74 1.92 -10.36
CA ASP A 15 8.86 1.26 -9.70
C ASP A 15 8.83 1.43 -8.16
N LEU A 16 7.76 2.00 -7.60
CA LEU A 16 7.62 2.12 -6.16
C LEU A 16 7.62 0.73 -5.51
N VAL A 17 8.58 0.53 -4.61
CA VAL A 17 8.68 -0.65 -3.75
C VAL A 17 8.76 -0.19 -2.29
N LEU A 18 7.77 -0.59 -1.49
CA LEU A 18 7.75 -0.38 -0.05
C LEU A 18 8.04 -1.71 0.63
N ASP A 19 9.23 -1.82 1.23
CA ASP A 19 9.68 -3.00 1.97
C ASP A 19 9.87 -2.60 3.44
N GLU A 20 8.75 -2.46 4.16
CA GLU A 20 8.75 -2.07 5.57
C GLU A 20 7.58 -2.75 6.31
N GLU A 21 7.43 -2.49 7.61
CA GLU A 21 6.32 -3.07 8.37
C GLU A 21 4.98 -2.50 7.92
N LEU A 22 3.97 -3.37 7.80
CA LEU A 22 2.60 -2.97 7.51
C LEU A 22 2.08 -2.10 8.66
N THR A 23 2.21 -0.79 8.48
CA THR A 23 1.78 0.25 9.42
C THR A 23 0.91 1.27 8.68
N ILE A 24 0.15 2.06 9.45
CA ILE A 24 -0.64 3.17 8.90
C ILE A 24 0.26 4.14 8.12
N GLY A 25 1.53 4.29 8.54
CA GLY A 25 2.52 5.12 7.84
C GLY A 25 2.84 4.62 6.44
N LEU A 26 3.09 3.31 6.26
CA LEU A 26 3.31 2.71 4.94
C LEU A 26 2.08 2.84 4.05
N ILE A 27 0.87 2.63 4.59
CA ILE A 27 -0.37 2.77 3.83
C ILE A 27 -0.56 4.23 3.38
N LYS A 28 -0.26 5.19 4.26
CA LYS A 28 -0.25 6.62 3.90
C LYS A 28 0.75 6.92 2.79
N LYS A 29 2.00 6.45 2.87
CA LYS A 29 3.00 6.65 1.81
C LYS A 29 2.52 6.09 0.47
N LEU A 30 1.93 4.89 0.48
CA LEU A 30 1.42 4.29 -0.74
C LEU A 30 0.26 5.09 -1.33
N ARG A 31 -0.66 5.56 -0.49
CA ARG A 31 -1.75 6.47 -0.91
C ARG A 31 -1.19 7.75 -1.53
N ASP A 32 -0.29 8.41 -0.82
CA ASP A 32 0.30 9.69 -1.22
C ASP A 32 0.96 9.57 -2.60
N HIS A 33 1.73 8.48 -2.78
CA HIS A 33 2.31 8.14 -4.07
C HIS A 33 1.26 7.91 -5.17
N PHE A 34 0.15 7.22 -4.88
CA PHE A 34 -0.94 7.08 -5.85
C PHE A 34 -1.56 8.43 -6.25
N GLU A 35 -1.71 9.35 -5.30
CA GLU A 35 -2.23 10.69 -5.55
C GLU A 35 -1.24 11.55 -6.36
N GLU A 36 0.04 11.54 -6.00
CA GLU A 36 1.07 12.37 -6.63
C GLU A 36 1.52 11.85 -8.01
N GLU A 37 1.79 10.54 -8.12
CA GLU A 37 2.41 9.97 -9.33
C GLU A 37 1.37 9.44 -10.32
N HIS A 38 0.24 8.94 -9.80
CA HIS A 38 -0.84 8.39 -10.62
C HIS A 38 -2.06 9.31 -10.70
N GLY A 39 -2.18 10.35 -9.87
CA GLY A 39 -3.37 11.21 -9.82
C GLY A 39 -4.60 10.51 -9.23
N LEU A 40 -4.41 9.44 -8.44
CA LEU A 40 -5.47 8.60 -7.89
C LEU A 40 -5.67 8.90 -6.40
N ASP A 41 -6.74 9.61 -6.06
CA ASP A 41 -7.14 9.84 -4.67
C ASP A 41 -7.85 8.61 -4.10
N TYR A 42 -7.07 7.63 -3.66
CA TYR A 42 -7.58 6.52 -2.89
C TYR A 42 -7.67 6.89 -1.41
N THR A 43 -8.75 6.45 -0.76
CA THR A 43 -8.82 6.53 0.70
C THR A 43 -7.86 5.54 1.34
N ILE A 44 -7.40 5.83 2.55
CA ILE A 44 -6.57 4.90 3.34
C ILE A 44 -7.25 3.53 3.46
N GLU A 45 -8.57 3.50 3.63
CA GLU A 45 -9.35 2.27 3.70
C GLU A 45 -9.32 1.48 2.39
N ALA A 46 -9.44 2.15 1.24
CA ALA A 46 -9.33 1.50 -0.07
C ALA A 46 -7.95 0.88 -0.27
N VAL A 47 -6.88 1.63 -0.01
CA VAL A 47 -5.50 1.11 -0.11
C VAL A 47 -5.28 -0.05 0.87
N THR A 48 -5.81 0.06 2.10
CA THR A 48 -5.75 -1.00 3.11
C THR A 48 -6.46 -2.27 2.61
N GLN A 49 -7.68 -2.16 2.07
CA GLN A 49 -8.43 -3.26 1.50
C GLN A 49 -7.69 -3.91 0.31
N MET A 50 -7.04 -3.12 -0.54
CA MET A 50 -6.24 -3.63 -1.66
C MET A 50 -5.05 -4.47 -1.18
N ILE A 51 -4.34 -4.00 -0.15
CA ILE A 51 -3.24 -4.75 0.48
C ILE A 51 -3.77 -6.05 1.12
N THR A 52 -4.91 -5.96 1.81
CA THR A 52 -5.55 -7.10 2.47
C THR A 52 -5.99 -8.19 1.50
N ASN A 53 -6.72 -7.81 0.45
CA ASN A 53 -7.28 -8.73 -0.53
C ASN A 53 -6.18 -9.51 -1.27
N ARG A 54 -4.96 -8.97 -1.31
CA ARG A 54 -3.83 -9.61 -1.94
C ARG A 54 -3.18 -10.71 -1.11
N GLY A 55 -3.60 -10.89 0.15
CA GLY A 55 -3.06 -11.90 1.06
C GLY A 55 -2.06 -11.35 2.07
N HIS A 56 -1.84 -10.03 2.12
CA HIS A 56 -1.18 -9.41 3.26
C HIS A 56 -2.22 -9.24 4.38
N SER A 57 -2.36 -10.25 5.24
CA SER A 57 -3.33 -10.21 6.34
C SER A 57 -3.13 -8.99 7.24
N LEU A 58 -4.20 -8.19 7.42
CA LEU A 58 -4.24 -7.03 8.33
C LEU A 58 -4.13 -7.41 9.81
N GLU A 59 -4.25 -8.70 10.13
CA GLU A 59 -4.20 -9.23 11.50
C GLU A 59 -2.87 -8.92 12.23
N SER A 60 -1.87 -8.40 11.49
CA SER A 60 -0.57 -7.97 12.03
C SER A 60 -0.31 -6.46 11.98
N ILE A 61 -1.31 -5.61 11.66
CA ILE A 61 -1.11 -4.15 11.81
C ILE A 61 -0.95 -3.85 13.30
N LYS A 62 0.30 -3.63 13.73
CA LYS A 62 0.57 -3.04 15.04
C LYS A 62 0.11 -1.59 14.99
N LYS A 63 -0.84 -1.26 15.88
CA LYS A 63 -1.28 0.10 16.17
C LYS A 63 -0.14 0.94 16.75
#